data_AF-W4VG87-F1
#
_entry.id   AF-W4VG87-F1
#
_cell.length_a   1.000
_cell.length_b   1.000
_cell.length_c   1.000
_cell.angle_alpha   90.00
_cell.angle_beta   90.00
_cell.angle_gamma   90.00
#
_symmetry.space_group_name_H-M   'P 1'
#
loop_
_entity.id
_entity.type
_entity.pdbx_description
1 polymer ?
#
loop_
_entity_poly.entity_id
_entity_poly.type
_entity_poly.pdbx_seq_one_letter_code
_entity_poly.pdbx_strand_id
1 'polypeptide(L)'
;MEQFQEVVVNLAAGKIPKTTDSVTVYESSLEKVDSTHIVMVKSGTEKYLVAAGEGALFNELEGENIGQGKICGLTHHNSKVLNKYFDYTNPQAFGTEIATMGLGGDRLGVASPGHIETVKNRKVKPILAQQSIRELTLLNRTMTDVLDAATFAVFQEGYKDGYGADADHIKLEKDIEYALDLGFSFLTLDCSEQIRNDIEGATTDEIHKEFADLPVDRKEYFENHYLNKPFEIEGLTVKFDEASLHKNVLVYGGSN
;
A
#
# COMPACT_ATOMS: atom_id res chain seq x y z
N MET A 1 26.31 1.81 -20.50
CA MET A 1 26.72 1.32 -19.16
C MET A 1 28.01 1.95 -18.64
N GLU A 2 29.00 2.29 -19.50
CA GLU A 2 30.27 2.94 -19.10
C GLU A 2 30.10 4.19 -18.21
N GLN A 3 29.04 4.96 -18.40
CA GLN A 3 28.71 6.14 -17.58
C GLN A 3 28.56 5.85 -16.07
N PHE A 4 28.29 4.58 -15.67
CA PHE A 4 28.19 4.19 -14.27
C PHE A 4 29.51 3.70 -13.67
N GLN A 5 30.59 3.63 -14.46
CA GLN A 5 31.86 3.06 -14.00
C GLN A 5 32.50 3.87 -12.88
N GLU A 6 32.37 5.20 -12.91
CA GLU A 6 32.82 6.05 -11.81
C GLU A 6 32.01 5.81 -10.52
N VAL A 7 30.70 5.58 -10.64
CA VAL A 7 29.84 5.24 -9.50
C VAL A 7 30.31 3.93 -8.87
N VAL A 8 30.54 2.90 -9.69
CA VAL A 8 31.00 1.58 -9.24
C VAL A 8 32.36 1.66 -8.55
N VAL A 9 33.32 2.39 -9.12
CA VAL A 9 34.66 2.56 -8.52
C VAL A 9 34.57 3.25 -7.16
N ASN A 10 33.74 4.27 -7.03
CA ASN A 10 33.54 4.95 -5.76
C ASN A 10 32.88 4.03 -4.72
N LEU A 11 31.82 3.32 -5.09
CA LEU A 11 31.14 2.37 -4.20
C LEU A 11 32.07 1.25 -3.73
N ALA A 12 32.85 0.66 -4.65
CA ALA A 12 33.81 -0.39 -4.31
C ALA A 12 34.89 0.09 -3.33
N ALA A 13 35.26 1.38 -3.40
CA ALA A 13 36.18 2.02 -2.47
C ALA A 13 35.51 2.50 -1.16
N GLY A 14 34.21 2.24 -0.96
CA GLY A 14 33.44 2.71 0.20
C GLY A 14 33.25 4.24 0.23
N LYS A 15 33.35 4.91 -0.92
CA LYS A 15 33.17 6.35 -1.07
C LYS A 15 31.76 6.65 -1.58
N ILE A 16 31.23 7.79 -1.18
CA ILE A 16 29.96 8.31 -1.69
C ILE A 16 30.16 8.73 -3.15
N PRO A 17 29.45 8.12 -4.12
CA PRO A 17 29.52 8.54 -5.51
C PRO A 17 28.95 9.95 -5.68
N LYS A 18 29.54 10.74 -6.58
CA LYS A 18 29.05 12.09 -6.89
C LYS A 18 28.19 12.08 -8.14
N THR A 19 27.20 12.97 -8.16
CA THR A 19 26.44 13.29 -9.38
C THR A 19 27.36 13.88 -10.45
N THR A 20 27.17 13.46 -11.70
CA THR A 20 27.86 13.95 -12.89
C THR A 20 26.83 14.48 -13.91
N ASP A 21 27.30 15.03 -15.03
CA ASP A 21 26.41 15.51 -16.11
C ASP A 21 25.57 14.39 -16.75
N SER A 22 26.03 13.14 -16.66
CA SER A 22 25.35 11.97 -17.25
C SER A 22 24.59 11.12 -16.23
N VAL A 23 24.94 11.21 -14.95
CA VAL A 23 24.38 10.36 -13.89
C VAL A 23 24.04 11.18 -12.66
N THR A 24 22.76 11.18 -12.28
CA THR A 24 22.30 11.69 -10.99
C THR A 24 22.37 10.59 -9.94
N VAL A 25 23.04 10.85 -8.82
CA VAL A 25 23.14 9.91 -7.69
C VAL A 25 22.14 10.34 -6.61
N TYR A 26 21.30 9.42 -6.16
CA TYR A 26 20.42 9.66 -5.02
C TYR A 26 21.15 9.31 -3.73
N GLU A 27 21.87 10.28 -3.15
CA GLU A 27 22.73 10.04 -1.98
C GLU A 27 21.97 9.43 -0.78
N SER A 28 20.71 9.80 -0.58
CA SER A 28 19.84 9.25 0.47
C SER A 28 19.57 7.75 0.33
N SER A 29 19.78 7.18 -0.86
CA SER A 29 19.63 5.75 -1.14
C SER A 29 20.91 4.93 -0.95
N LEU A 30 22.00 5.57 -0.51
CA LEU A 30 23.25 4.87 -0.27
C LEU A 30 23.09 3.98 0.97
N GLU A 31 23.18 2.67 0.73
CA GLU A 31 23.10 1.65 1.76
C GLU A 31 24.28 0.68 1.68
N LYS A 32 24.51 -0.02 2.79
CA LYS A 32 25.56 -1.04 2.90
C LYS A 32 25.03 -2.24 3.65
N VAL A 33 25.21 -3.42 3.06
CA VAL A 33 24.98 -4.72 3.69
C VAL A 33 26.26 -5.53 3.55
N ASP A 34 26.85 -5.92 4.69
CA ASP A 34 28.15 -6.59 4.76
C ASP A 34 29.24 -5.86 3.94
N SER A 35 29.68 -6.46 2.84
CA SER A 35 30.68 -5.88 1.93
C SER A 35 30.09 -5.33 0.63
N THR A 36 28.76 -5.35 0.49
CA THR A 36 28.03 -4.80 -0.66
C THR A 36 27.55 -3.38 -0.35
N HIS A 37 27.97 -2.41 -1.15
CA HIS A 37 27.40 -1.06 -1.15
C HIS A 37 26.43 -0.94 -2.33
N ILE A 38 25.30 -0.28 -2.12
CA ILE A 38 24.27 -0.08 -3.14
C ILE A 38 23.77 1.35 -3.11
N VAL A 39 23.45 1.90 -4.27
CA VAL A 39 22.84 3.23 -4.41
C VAL A 39 21.91 3.23 -5.63
N MET A 40 20.84 4.01 -5.56
CA MET A 40 20.02 4.32 -6.72
C MET A 40 20.63 5.48 -7.51
N VAL A 41 20.63 5.34 -8.83
CA VAL A 41 21.07 6.38 -9.76
C VAL A 41 20.03 6.59 -10.86
N LYS A 42 20.11 7.74 -11.53
CA LYS A 42 19.33 8.06 -12.72
C LYS A 42 20.25 8.47 -13.86
N SER A 43 20.00 7.93 -15.04
CA SER A 43 20.65 8.31 -16.29
C SER A 43 19.60 8.65 -17.33
N GLY A 44 19.56 9.90 -17.78
CA GLY A 44 18.48 10.38 -18.66
C GLY A 44 17.14 10.32 -17.91
N THR A 45 16.20 9.51 -18.41
CA THR A 45 14.89 9.28 -17.77
C THR A 45 14.87 8.06 -16.85
N GLU A 46 15.79 7.12 -17.05
CA GLU A 46 15.75 5.80 -16.44
C GLU A 46 16.52 5.75 -15.12
N LYS A 47 15.98 4.99 -14.17
CA LYS A 47 16.59 4.74 -12.87
C LYS A 47 17.16 3.32 -12.79
N TYR A 48 18.24 3.19 -12.04
CA TYR A 48 18.96 1.92 -11.85
C TYR A 48 19.42 1.80 -10.40
N LEU A 49 19.62 0.58 -9.94
CA LEU A 49 20.42 0.29 -8.75
C LEU A 49 21.86 -0.01 -9.20
N VAL A 50 22.83 0.57 -8.51
CA VAL A 50 24.25 0.26 -8.70
C VAL A 50 24.75 -0.36 -7.42
N ALA A 51 25.21 -1.61 -7.49
CA ALA A 51 25.82 -2.31 -6.39
C ALA A 51 27.30 -2.58 -6.68
N ALA A 52 28.16 -2.52 -5.66
CA ALA A 52 29.57 -2.89 -5.76
C ALA A 52 30.06 -3.58 -4.48
N GLY A 53 31.02 -4.49 -4.66
CA GLY A 53 31.56 -5.32 -3.59
C GLY A 53 31.10 -6.77 -3.71
N GLU A 54 31.08 -7.48 -2.59
CA GLU A 54 30.78 -8.92 -2.53
C GLU A 54 29.76 -9.21 -1.43
N GLY A 55 28.97 -10.26 -1.60
CA GLY A 55 27.99 -10.69 -0.60
C GLY A 55 26.70 -11.23 -1.20
N ALA A 56 25.80 -11.68 -0.31
CA ALA A 56 24.54 -12.28 -0.71
C ALA A 56 23.62 -11.26 -1.42
N LEU A 57 23.54 -10.01 -0.93
CA LEU A 57 22.82 -8.92 -1.60
C LEU A 57 23.32 -8.73 -3.05
N PHE A 58 24.64 -8.60 -3.25
CA PHE A 58 25.22 -8.43 -4.58
C PHE A 58 24.88 -9.60 -5.50
N ASN A 59 24.94 -10.84 -4.98
CA ASN A 59 24.70 -12.05 -5.76
C ASN A 59 23.23 -12.23 -6.16
N GLU A 60 22.29 -11.88 -5.27
CA GLU A 60 20.85 -12.04 -5.50
C GLU A 60 20.26 -10.98 -6.43
N LEU A 61 20.86 -9.79 -6.51
CA LEU A 61 20.47 -8.76 -7.47
C LEU A 61 20.69 -9.20 -8.91
N GLU A 62 19.69 -8.99 -9.76
CA GLU A 62 19.74 -9.26 -11.19
C GLU A 62 20.09 -8.00 -11.98
N GLY A 63 21.15 -8.10 -12.79
CA GLY A 63 21.68 -6.97 -13.54
C GLY A 63 22.91 -7.32 -14.36
N GLU A 64 23.44 -6.32 -15.07
CA GLU A 64 24.64 -6.46 -15.89
C GLU A 64 25.89 -6.11 -15.05
N ASN A 65 26.90 -6.97 -15.08
CA ASN A 65 28.16 -6.74 -14.39
C ASN A 65 29.02 -5.72 -15.15
N ILE A 66 29.57 -4.74 -14.43
CA ILE A 66 30.53 -3.75 -14.96
C ILE A 66 31.70 -3.59 -13.98
N GLY A 67 32.89 -4.03 -14.39
CA GLY A 67 34.07 -4.02 -13.52
C GLY A 67 33.83 -4.82 -12.23
N GLN A 68 33.90 -4.14 -11.08
CA GLN A 68 33.66 -4.72 -9.74
C GLN A 68 32.24 -4.46 -9.21
N GLY A 69 31.32 -4.05 -10.08
CA GLY A 69 29.94 -3.72 -9.72
C GLY A 69 28.92 -4.35 -10.65
N LYS A 70 27.66 -4.11 -10.34
CA LYS A 70 26.49 -4.59 -11.06
C LYS A 70 25.46 -3.47 -11.18
N ILE A 71 24.91 -3.31 -12.39
CA ILE A 71 23.86 -2.35 -12.70
C ILE A 71 22.55 -3.12 -12.86
N CYS A 72 21.59 -2.82 -12.00
CA CYS A 72 20.34 -3.57 -11.89
C CYS A 72 19.17 -2.66 -12.28
N GLY A 73 18.26 -3.18 -13.09
CA GLY A 73 17.00 -2.49 -13.40
C GLY A 73 16.06 -2.47 -12.19
N LEU A 74 15.10 -1.55 -12.18
CA LEU A 74 14.03 -1.49 -11.19
C LEU A 74 12.94 -2.54 -11.49
N THR A 75 13.27 -3.81 -11.31
CA THR A 75 12.37 -4.96 -11.57
C THR A 75 11.73 -5.47 -10.29
N HIS A 76 10.62 -6.20 -10.43
CA HIS A 76 9.98 -6.87 -9.29
C HIS A 76 10.93 -7.82 -8.54
N HIS A 77 11.76 -8.57 -9.27
CA HIS A 77 12.77 -9.42 -8.63
C HIS A 77 13.69 -8.60 -7.71
N ASN A 78 14.23 -7.49 -8.22
CA ASN A 78 15.12 -6.63 -7.45
C ASN A 78 14.40 -5.91 -6.30
N SER A 79 13.10 -5.60 -6.43
CA SER A 79 12.31 -5.04 -5.32
C SER A 79 12.18 -6.06 -4.17
N LYS A 80 11.93 -7.34 -4.49
CA LYS A 80 11.90 -8.43 -3.50
C LYS A 80 13.26 -8.67 -2.86
N VAL A 81 14.35 -8.54 -3.61
CA VAL A 81 15.71 -8.58 -3.06
C VAL A 81 15.90 -7.42 -2.07
N LEU A 82 15.55 -6.17 -2.43
CA LEU A 82 15.63 -5.06 -1.48
C LEU A 82 14.82 -5.33 -0.20
N ASN A 83 13.59 -5.82 -0.34
CA ASN A 83 12.72 -6.18 0.78
C ASN A 83 13.32 -7.23 1.73
N LYS A 84 14.16 -8.13 1.23
CA LYS A 84 14.85 -9.13 2.06
C LYS A 84 15.96 -8.52 2.93
N TYR A 85 16.61 -7.46 2.45
CA TYR A 85 17.79 -6.87 3.08
C TYR A 85 17.51 -5.55 3.81
N PHE A 86 16.41 -4.89 3.47
CA PHE A 86 16.03 -3.58 3.98
C PHE A 86 14.58 -3.60 4.48
N ASP A 87 14.39 -3.86 5.77
CA ASP A 87 13.04 -4.02 6.35
C ASP A 87 12.11 -2.83 6.07
N TYR A 88 12.65 -1.61 6.02
CA TYR A 88 11.89 -0.39 5.75
C TYR A 88 11.33 -0.29 4.32
N THR A 89 11.81 -1.13 3.39
CA THR A 89 11.26 -1.21 2.04
C THR A 89 10.09 -2.19 1.94
N ASN A 90 9.76 -2.90 3.02
CA ASN A 90 8.51 -3.65 3.12
C ASN A 90 7.35 -2.73 3.56
N PRO A 91 6.15 -2.90 2.99
CA PRO A 91 4.96 -2.27 3.53
C PRO A 91 4.68 -2.79 4.94
N GLN A 92 4.15 -1.93 5.80
CA GLN A 92 3.75 -2.29 7.15
C GLN A 92 2.37 -1.70 7.49
N ALA A 93 1.68 -2.37 8.42
CA ALA A 93 0.44 -1.87 8.98
C ALA A 93 0.75 -0.92 10.16
N PHE A 94 -0.09 0.08 10.37
CA PHE A 94 0.13 1.11 11.40
C PHE A 94 -0.87 1.04 12.58
N GLY A 95 -1.86 0.14 12.52
CA GLY A 95 -2.96 0.09 13.48
C GLY A 95 -3.90 1.30 13.34
N THR A 96 -4.72 1.53 14.37
CA THR A 96 -5.80 2.54 14.38
C THR A 96 -5.44 3.83 15.13
N GLU A 97 -4.32 3.85 15.86
CA GLU A 97 -3.94 4.95 16.77
C GLU A 97 -3.05 6.02 16.11
N ILE A 98 -2.70 5.84 14.84
CA ILE A 98 -1.79 6.71 14.11
C ILE A 98 -2.53 7.30 12.90
N ALA A 99 -2.39 8.60 12.68
CA ALA A 99 -2.90 9.24 11.48
C ALA A 99 -2.18 8.68 10.24
N THR A 100 -2.94 8.18 9.28
CA THR A 100 -2.45 7.73 7.98
C THR A 100 -2.96 8.64 6.87
N MET A 101 -2.24 8.70 5.75
CA MET A 101 -2.67 9.44 4.57
C MET A 101 -2.46 8.62 3.30
N GLY A 102 -3.55 8.39 2.57
CA GLY A 102 -3.56 7.78 1.25
C GLY A 102 -2.87 8.68 0.23
N LEU A 103 -1.73 8.23 -0.31
CA LEU A 103 -0.92 8.96 -1.29
C LEU A 103 -0.74 8.18 -2.60
N GLY A 104 -1.41 7.03 -2.76
CA GLY A 104 -1.27 6.18 -3.94
C GLY A 104 -1.92 6.70 -5.23
N GLY A 105 -2.27 7.99 -5.28
CA GLY A 105 -2.51 8.73 -6.53
C GLY A 105 -1.32 8.77 -7.49
N ASP A 106 -0.25 8.01 -7.22
CA ASP A 106 0.86 7.75 -8.12
C ASP A 106 0.48 6.76 -9.25
N ARG A 107 -0.47 7.20 -10.07
CA ARG A 107 -0.92 6.50 -11.29
C ARG A 107 0.21 6.26 -12.28
N LEU A 108 1.31 6.99 -12.15
CA LEU A 108 2.45 6.99 -13.06
C LEU A 108 3.69 6.29 -12.47
N GLY A 109 3.74 6.00 -11.17
CA GLY A 109 4.90 5.41 -10.48
C GLY A 109 6.08 6.38 -10.26
N VAL A 110 5.85 7.69 -10.30
CA VAL A 110 6.90 8.72 -10.20
C VAL A 110 6.66 9.78 -9.12
N ALA A 111 5.46 9.84 -8.54
CA ALA A 111 5.07 10.87 -7.56
C ALA A 111 5.54 10.55 -6.13
N SER A 112 5.79 9.27 -5.84
CA SER A 112 6.13 8.78 -4.50
C SER A 112 7.29 9.51 -3.80
N PRO A 113 8.39 9.92 -4.48
CA PRO A 113 9.42 10.78 -3.86
C PRO A 113 8.89 12.11 -3.30
N GLY A 114 8.02 12.80 -4.07
CA GLY A 114 7.40 14.05 -3.61
C GLY A 114 6.39 13.82 -2.48
N HIS A 115 5.69 12.70 -2.50
CA HIS A 115 4.80 12.27 -1.41
C HIS A 115 5.59 12.07 -0.10
N ILE A 116 6.75 11.41 -0.18
CA ILE A 116 7.64 11.18 0.96
C ILE A 116 8.08 12.51 1.57
N GLU A 117 8.59 13.44 0.75
CA GLU A 117 9.01 14.76 1.24
C GLU A 117 7.84 15.55 1.87
N THR A 118 6.61 15.30 1.43
CA THR A 118 5.39 15.90 2.01
C THR A 118 5.02 15.31 3.37
N VAL A 119 5.43 14.10 3.72
CA VAL A 119 5.11 13.48 5.03
C VAL A 119 6.31 13.41 5.96
N LYS A 120 7.52 13.55 5.44
CA LYS A 120 8.77 13.50 6.22
C LYS A 120 8.71 14.52 7.36
N ASN A 121 9.08 14.06 8.56
CA ASN A 121 9.04 14.83 9.80
C ASN A 121 7.64 15.30 10.26
N ARG A 122 6.55 14.71 9.75
CA ARG A 122 5.18 14.96 10.22
C ARG A 122 4.66 13.74 10.99
N LYS A 123 3.68 13.96 11.87
CA LYS A 123 3.00 12.90 12.64
C LYS A 123 1.91 12.21 11.81
N VAL A 124 2.25 11.79 10.59
CA VAL A 124 1.36 11.07 9.68
C VAL A 124 2.16 10.01 8.94
N LYS A 125 1.60 8.82 8.79
CA LYS A 125 2.22 7.71 8.05
C LYS A 125 1.67 7.64 6.62
N PRO A 126 2.55 7.53 5.60
CA PRO A 126 2.09 7.49 4.22
C PRO A 126 1.62 6.09 3.83
N ILE A 127 0.51 6.01 3.13
CA ILE A 127 0.12 4.83 2.34
C ILE A 127 0.53 5.14 0.90
N LEU A 128 1.74 4.71 0.53
CA LEU A 128 2.36 5.09 -0.76
C LEU A 128 1.86 4.23 -1.91
N ALA A 129 1.63 2.94 -1.66
CA ALA A 129 1.10 2.01 -2.64
C ALA A 129 -0.42 1.91 -2.44
N GLN A 130 -1.21 2.70 -3.16
CA GLN A 130 -2.68 2.62 -3.08
C GLN A 130 -3.28 2.84 -4.47
N GLN A 131 -3.88 1.82 -5.07
CA GLN A 131 -4.68 1.97 -6.29
C GLN A 131 -5.86 1.03 -6.27
N SER A 132 -6.99 1.48 -6.81
CA SER A 132 -8.16 0.62 -7.01
C SER A 132 -7.97 -0.32 -8.21
N ILE A 133 -8.63 -1.48 -8.19
CA ILE A 133 -8.65 -2.44 -9.32
C ILE A 133 -9.06 -1.77 -10.64
N ARG A 134 -10.01 -0.82 -10.55
CA ARG A 134 -10.48 -0.04 -11.69
C ARG A 134 -9.37 0.80 -12.30
N GLU A 135 -8.55 1.46 -11.47
CA GLU A 135 -7.43 2.28 -11.95
C GLU A 135 -6.31 1.43 -12.56
N LEU A 136 -5.99 0.30 -11.94
CA LEU A 136 -5.01 -0.66 -12.46
C LEU A 136 -5.38 -1.11 -13.88
N THR A 137 -6.65 -1.47 -14.07
CA THR A 137 -7.19 -1.90 -15.37
C THR A 137 -7.09 -0.78 -16.42
N LEU A 138 -7.46 0.46 -16.06
CA LEU A 138 -7.43 1.60 -16.98
C LEU A 138 -6.02 2.00 -17.41
N LEU A 139 -5.02 1.79 -16.54
CA LEU A 139 -3.63 2.16 -16.76
C LEU A 139 -2.78 1.00 -17.30
N ASN A 140 -3.39 -0.18 -17.46
CA ASN A 140 -2.68 -1.42 -17.79
C ASN A 140 -1.49 -1.67 -16.86
N ARG A 141 -1.72 -1.47 -15.55
CA ARG A 141 -0.77 -1.72 -14.46
C ARG A 141 -1.29 -2.85 -13.57
N THR A 142 -0.39 -3.42 -12.80
CA THR A 142 -0.67 -4.47 -11.83
C THR A 142 -0.45 -3.96 -10.41
N MET A 143 -1.01 -4.66 -9.42
CA MET A 143 -0.74 -4.39 -8.00
C MET A 143 0.77 -4.45 -7.70
N THR A 144 1.48 -5.35 -8.37
CA THR A 144 2.94 -5.50 -8.28
C THR A 144 3.66 -4.22 -8.69
N ASP A 145 3.25 -3.58 -9.78
CA ASP A 145 3.86 -2.32 -10.24
C ASP A 145 3.66 -1.18 -9.24
N VAL A 146 2.55 -1.19 -8.50
CA VAL A 146 2.26 -0.18 -7.47
C VAL A 146 3.13 -0.39 -6.24
N LEU A 147 3.27 -1.66 -5.84
CA LEU A 147 4.10 -2.05 -4.71
C LEU A 147 5.57 -1.73 -4.97
N ASP A 148 6.08 -2.14 -6.13
CA ASP A 148 7.48 -1.94 -6.53
C ASP A 148 7.82 -0.45 -6.62
N ALA A 149 6.92 0.37 -7.17
CA ALA A 149 7.12 1.81 -7.23
C ALA A 149 7.29 2.44 -5.84
N ALA A 150 6.49 2.01 -4.86
CA ALA A 150 6.61 2.47 -3.48
C ALA A 150 7.91 1.99 -2.83
N THR A 151 8.27 0.71 -3.00
CA THR A 151 9.53 0.11 -2.53
C THR A 151 10.74 0.91 -3.03
N PHE A 152 10.80 1.17 -4.33
CA PHE A 152 11.90 1.93 -4.92
C PHE A 152 11.90 3.39 -4.50
N ALA A 153 10.73 4.00 -4.27
CA ALA A 153 10.67 5.38 -3.80
C ALA A 153 11.19 5.54 -2.37
N VAL A 154 10.81 4.65 -1.44
CA VAL A 154 11.34 4.72 -0.07
C VAL A 154 12.82 4.41 -0.01
N PHE A 155 13.30 3.50 -0.88
CA PHE A 155 14.73 3.25 -1.04
C PHE A 155 15.46 4.49 -1.59
N GLN A 156 14.94 5.10 -2.66
CA GLN A 156 15.52 6.30 -3.28
C GLN A 156 15.68 7.46 -2.27
N GLU A 157 14.63 7.73 -1.49
CA GLU A 157 14.58 8.86 -0.56
C GLU A 157 15.20 8.54 0.81
N GLY A 158 15.63 7.30 1.04
CA GLY A 158 16.11 6.84 2.35
C GLY A 158 15.05 6.96 3.43
N TYR A 159 13.77 6.77 3.09
CA TYR A 159 12.66 6.93 4.02
C TYR A 159 12.46 5.67 4.86
N LYS A 160 13.01 5.69 6.08
CA LYS A 160 13.05 4.53 6.98
C LYS A 160 11.92 4.48 8.02
N ASP A 161 11.05 5.48 8.04
CA ASP A 161 9.90 5.53 8.96
C ASP A 161 8.77 4.56 8.56
N GLY A 162 8.92 3.91 7.41
CA GLY A 162 8.06 2.89 6.81
C GLY A 162 6.73 3.43 6.26
N TYR A 163 6.14 2.64 5.36
CA TYR A 163 4.98 3.03 4.55
C TYR A 163 3.93 1.91 4.52
N GLY A 164 2.70 2.26 4.15
CA GLY A 164 1.62 1.30 3.94
C GLY A 164 1.36 1.02 2.46
N ALA A 165 0.82 -0.15 2.19
CA ALA A 165 0.26 -0.54 0.90
C ALA A 165 -1.21 -0.92 1.08
N ASP A 166 -2.11 -0.21 0.43
CA ASP A 166 -3.56 -0.40 0.48
C ASP A 166 -4.10 -0.90 -0.85
N ALA A 167 -4.72 -2.07 -0.79
CA ALA A 167 -5.40 -2.65 -1.93
C ALA A 167 -6.84 -2.13 -1.92
N ASP A 168 -7.03 -1.03 -2.65
CA ASP A 168 -8.20 -0.18 -2.55
C ASP A 168 -9.41 -0.76 -3.30
N HIS A 169 -10.61 -0.58 -2.73
CA HIS A 169 -11.89 -1.04 -3.29
C HIS A 169 -11.91 -2.51 -3.76
N ILE A 170 -11.36 -3.44 -2.96
CA ILE A 170 -11.42 -4.86 -3.28
C ILE A 170 -12.80 -5.43 -2.96
N LYS A 171 -13.29 -6.31 -3.83
CA LYS A 171 -14.59 -7.00 -3.70
C LYS A 171 -14.47 -8.52 -3.73
N LEU A 172 -13.62 -9.06 -4.60
CA LEU A 172 -13.56 -10.49 -4.88
C LEU A 172 -12.54 -11.17 -3.96
N GLU A 173 -12.88 -12.35 -3.43
CA GLU A 173 -11.99 -13.14 -2.56
C GLU A 173 -10.63 -13.41 -3.22
N LYS A 174 -10.61 -13.72 -4.51
CA LYS A 174 -9.36 -13.91 -5.27
C LYS A 174 -8.44 -12.68 -5.28
N ASP A 175 -9.02 -11.49 -5.26
CA ASP A 175 -8.26 -10.24 -5.29
C ASP A 175 -7.72 -9.93 -3.88
N ILE A 176 -8.47 -10.34 -2.83
CA ILE A 176 -8.01 -10.31 -1.43
C ILE A 176 -6.83 -11.26 -1.24
N GLU A 177 -6.97 -12.52 -1.67
CA GLU A 177 -5.89 -13.53 -1.61
C GLU A 177 -4.64 -13.03 -2.33
N TYR A 178 -4.80 -12.50 -3.54
CA TYR A 178 -3.68 -11.96 -4.30
C TYR A 178 -3.00 -10.76 -3.63
N ALA A 179 -3.77 -9.84 -3.04
CA ALA A 179 -3.21 -8.70 -2.31
C ALA A 179 -2.45 -9.16 -1.05
N LEU A 180 -2.97 -10.15 -0.33
CA LEU A 180 -2.30 -10.75 0.83
C LEU A 180 -0.99 -11.43 0.43
N ASP A 181 -1.00 -12.22 -0.64
CA ASP A 181 0.19 -12.91 -1.16
C ASP A 181 1.29 -11.94 -1.60
N LEU A 182 0.91 -10.79 -2.18
CA LEU A 182 1.85 -9.73 -2.55
C LEU A 182 2.44 -8.99 -1.34
N GLY A 183 1.76 -9.01 -0.20
CA GLY A 183 2.18 -8.33 1.03
C GLY A 183 1.59 -6.93 1.20
N PHE A 184 0.37 -6.68 0.72
CA PHE A 184 -0.37 -5.47 1.08
C PHE A 184 -0.63 -5.43 2.58
N SER A 185 -0.45 -4.26 3.19
CA SER A 185 -0.61 -4.09 4.64
C SER A 185 -1.98 -3.52 5.04
N PHE A 186 -2.76 -3.05 4.06
CA PHE A 186 -4.12 -2.56 4.20
C PHE A 186 -5.00 -3.17 3.10
N LEU A 187 -6.24 -3.49 3.47
CA LEU A 187 -7.26 -3.99 2.56
C LEU A 187 -8.52 -3.16 2.76
N THR A 188 -8.97 -2.50 1.70
CA THR A 188 -10.23 -1.75 1.72
C THR A 188 -11.31 -2.60 1.07
N LEU A 189 -12.09 -3.30 1.91
CA LEU A 189 -13.19 -4.14 1.47
C LEU A 189 -14.41 -3.27 1.09
N ASP A 190 -14.78 -3.32 -0.18
CA ASP A 190 -15.93 -2.59 -0.69
C ASP A 190 -17.20 -3.45 -0.59
N CYS A 191 -18.03 -3.17 0.42
CA CYS A 191 -19.31 -3.83 0.65
C CYS A 191 -20.51 -3.13 0.00
N SER A 192 -20.29 -2.18 -0.93
CA SER A 192 -21.37 -1.37 -1.51
C SER A 192 -22.41 -2.19 -2.27
N GLU A 193 -22.02 -3.33 -2.84
CA GLU A 193 -22.92 -4.22 -3.60
C GLU A 193 -23.86 -5.02 -2.69
N GLN A 194 -23.51 -5.14 -1.41
CA GLN A 194 -24.27 -5.87 -0.39
C GLN A 194 -25.28 -4.96 0.32
N ILE A 195 -25.19 -3.64 0.12
CA ILE A 195 -26.14 -2.67 0.67
C ILE A 195 -27.45 -2.72 -0.13
N ARG A 196 -28.55 -3.01 0.57
CA ARG A 196 -29.90 -3.03 -0.01
C ARG A 196 -30.44 -1.60 -0.19
N ASN A 197 -30.04 -0.96 -1.29
CA ASN A 197 -30.49 0.40 -1.65
C ASN A 197 -31.99 0.49 -1.99
N ASP A 198 -32.62 -0.63 -2.35
CA ASP A 198 -34.07 -0.71 -2.62
C ASP A 198 -34.91 -0.42 -1.37
N ILE A 199 -34.38 -0.74 -0.17
CA ILE A 199 -35.05 -0.47 1.10
C ILE A 199 -35.12 1.03 1.41
N GLU A 200 -34.25 1.87 0.82
CA GLU A 200 -34.33 3.33 1.00
C GLU A 200 -35.61 3.92 0.42
N GLY A 201 -36.16 3.32 -0.64
CA GLY A 201 -37.40 3.74 -1.28
C GLY A 201 -38.66 3.10 -0.72
N ALA A 202 -38.52 2.11 0.18
CA ALA A 202 -39.64 1.38 0.76
C ALA A 202 -40.38 2.18 1.83
N THR A 203 -41.69 1.95 1.93
CA THR A 203 -42.52 2.49 3.02
C THR A 203 -42.25 1.76 4.32
N THR A 204 -42.57 2.39 5.45
CA THR A 204 -42.39 1.77 6.78
C THR A 204 -43.12 0.43 6.88
N ASP A 205 -44.36 0.34 6.37
CA ASP A 205 -45.15 -0.90 6.41
C ASP A 205 -44.51 -2.03 5.59
N GLU A 206 -43.92 -1.71 4.43
CA GLU A 206 -43.16 -2.67 3.61
C GLU A 206 -41.91 -3.16 4.35
N ILE A 207 -41.20 -2.26 5.03
CA ILE A 207 -40.03 -2.59 5.85
C ILE A 207 -40.40 -3.51 7.02
N HIS A 208 -41.46 -3.21 7.77
CA HIS A 208 -41.90 -4.08 8.87
C HIS A 208 -42.31 -5.47 8.36
N LYS A 209 -42.96 -5.53 7.20
CA LYS A 209 -43.37 -6.79 6.57
C LYS A 209 -42.16 -7.63 6.16
N GLU A 210 -41.20 -7.06 5.42
CA GLU A 210 -40.00 -7.79 5.00
C GLU A 210 -39.14 -8.19 6.21
N PHE A 211 -39.05 -7.33 7.23
CA PHE A 211 -38.38 -7.69 8.48
C PHE A 211 -39.07 -8.88 9.17
N ALA A 212 -40.41 -8.91 9.21
CA ALA A 212 -41.14 -10.01 9.82
C ALA A 212 -40.90 -11.36 9.12
N ASP A 213 -40.57 -11.35 7.82
CA ASP A 213 -40.24 -12.55 7.03
C ASP A 213 -38.82 -13.08 7.29
N LEU A 214 -37.97 -12.34 8.03
CA LEU A 214 -36.63 -12.82 8.41
C LEU A 214 -36.70 -14.01 9.39
N PRO A 215 -35.65 -14.86 9.42
CA PRO A 215 -35.50 -15.93 10.41
C PRO A 215 -35.68 -15.45 11.85
N VAL A 216 -36.36 -16.25 12.68
CA VAL A 216 -36.74 -15.90 14.05
C VAL A 216 -35.52 -15.57 14.91
N ASP A 217 -34.48 -16.40 14.83
CA ASP A 217 -33.20 -16.21 15.53
C ASP A 217 -32.53 -14.87 15.18
N ARG A 218 -32.57 -14.49 13.89
CA ARG A 218 -32.03 -13.22 13.41
C ARG A 218 -32.80 -12.03 13.96
N LYS A 219 -34.14 -12.06 13.92
CA LYS A 219 -34.99 -10.99 14.47
C LYS A 219 -34.78 -10.85 15.98
N GLU A 220 -34.85 -11.97 16.70
CA GLU A 220 -34.63 -12.00 18.15
C GLU A 220 -33.23 -11.50 18.52
N TYR A 221 -32.19 -11.83 17.75
CA TYR A 221 -30.85 -11.29 17.97
C TYR A 221 -30.85 -9.76 17.92
N PHE A 222 -31.35 -9.15 16.85
CA PHE A 222 -31.31 -7.69 16.70
C PHE A 222 -32.25 -6.97 17.68
N GLU A 223 -33.46 -7.48 17.88
CA GLU A 223 -34.41 -6.91 18.85
C GLU A 223 -33.83 -6.94 20.27
N ASN A 224 -33.30 -8.09 20.70
CA ASN A 224 -32.73 -8.23 22.03
C ASN A 224 -31.47 -7.40 22.22
N HIS A 225 -30.67 -7.13 21.20
CA HIS A 225 -29.43 -6.36 21.35
C HIS A 225 -29.61 -4.85 21.21
N TYR A 226 -30.59 -4.38 20.42
CA TYR A 226 -30.65 -2.97 20.02
C TYR A 226 -32.00 -2.29 20.28
N LEU A 227 -33.12 -3.02 20.23
CA LEU A 227 -34.45 -2.40 20.26
C LEU A 227 -34.67 -1.63 21.56
N ASN A 228 -34.97 -0.35 21.43
CA ASN A 228 -35.21 0.60 22.51
C ASN A 228 -34.07 0.73 23.55
N LYS A 229 -32.87 0.20 23.26
CA LYS A 229 -31.71 0.32 24.14
C LYS A 229 -30.91 1.59 23.81
N PRO A 230 -30.60 2.42 24.81
CA PRO A 230 -29.73 3.58 24.62
C PRO A 230 -28.24 3.16 24.64
N PHE A 231 -27.46 3.73 23.73
CA PHE A 231 -26.01 3.59 23.65
C PHE A 231 -25.37 4.97 23.80
N GLU A 232 -24.50 5.12 24.79
CA GLU A 232 -23.77 6.38 25.03
C GLU A 232 -22.42 6.33 24.30
N ILE A 233 -22.22 7.23 23.35
CA ILE A 233 -21.01 7.32 22.52
C ILE A 233 -20.53 8.77 22.55
N GLU A 234 -19.43 9.03 23.24
CA GLU A 234 -18.80 10.36 23.31
C GLU A 234 -19.77 11.52 23.67
N GLY A 235 -20.76 11.25 24.52
CA GLY A 235 -21.79 12.22 24.93
C GLY A 235 -23.00 12.31 24.02
N LEU A 236 -23.11 11.42 23.02
CA LEU A 236 -24.29 11.22 22.19
C LEU A 236 -25.03 9.96 22.63
N THR A 237 -26.34 10.09 22.86
CA THR A 237 -27.22 8.94 23.06
C THR A 237 -27.77 8.46 21.71
N VAL A 238 -27.39 7.27 21.28
CA VAL A 238 -27.96 6.59 20.12
C VAL A 238 -29.01 5.58 20.58
N LYS A 239 -30.18 5.59 19.96
CA LYS A 239 -31.27 4.65 20.26
C LYS A 239 -31.92 4.20 18.96
N PHE A 240 -32.26 2.92 18.90
CA PHE A 240 -32.98 2.31 17.78
C PHE A 240 -34.43 2.04 18.20
N ASP A 241 -35.37 2.74 17.58
CA ASP A 241 -36.78 2.36 17.61
C ASP A 241 -37.05 1.23 16.60
N GLU A 242 -38.29 0.76 16.54
CA GLU A 242 -38.66 -0.37 15.68
C GLU A 242 -38.42 -0.07 14.19
N ALA A 243 -38.85 1.11 13.72
CA ALA A 243 -38.70 1.51 12.33
C ALA A 243 -37.23 1.64 11.91
N SER A 244 -36.39 2.28 12.74
CA SER A 244 -34.96 2.41 12.48
C SER A 244 -34.24 1.07 12.57
N LEU A 245 -34.56 0.22 13.55
CA LEU A 245 -33.95 -1.11 13.68
C LEU A 245 -34.26 -1.96 12.45
N HIS A 246 -35.53 -2.09 12.07
CA HIS A 246 -35.93 -2.93 10.94
C HIS A 246 -35.27 -2.44 9.64
N LYS A 247 -35.30 -1.13 9.40
CA LYS A 247 -34.62 -0.53 8.24
C LYS A 247 -33.13 -0.86 8.23
N ASN A 248 -32.40 -0.63 9.33
CA ASN A 248 -30.96 -0.88 9.37
C ASN A 248 -30.61 -2.37 9.19
N VAL A 249 -31.41 -3.27 9.75
CA VAL A 249 -31.21 -4.72 9.59
C VAL A 249 -31.41 -5.14 8.13
N LEU A 250 -32.42 -4.61 7.44
CA LEU A 250 -32.63 -4.91 6.02
C LEU A 250 -31.57 -4.28 5.11
N VAL A 251 -31.14 -3.03 5.40
CA VAL A 251 -30.14 -2.31 4.59
C VAL A 251 -28.75 -2.92 4.73
N TYR A 252 -28.31 -3.21 5.97
CA TYR A 252 -26.92 -3.55 6.29
C TYR A 252 -26.72 -4.99 6.78
N GLY A 253 -27.78 -5.71 7.13
CA GLY A 253 -27.66 -7.05 7.70
C GLY A 253 -27.19 -8.12 6.71
N GLY A 254 -27.11 -7.80 5.42
CA GLY A 254 -26.78 -8.73 4.35
C GLY A 254 -27.91 -9.71 4.00
N SER A 255 -27.84 -10.25 2.79
CA SER A 255 -28.70 -11.34 2.32
C SER A 255 -28.13 -12.67 2.84
N ASN A 256 -28.67 -13.18 3.95
CA ASN A 256 -28.53 -14.59 4.32
C ASN A 256 -29.89 -15.25 4.14
#